data_AF-A0A920G477-F1
#
_entry.id   AF-A0A920G477-F1
#
_cell.length_a   1.000
_cell.length_b   1.000
_cell.length_c   1.000
_cell.angle_alpha   90.00
_cell.angle_beta   90.00
_cell.angle_gamma   90.00
#
_symmetry.space_group_name_H-M   'P 1'
#
loop_
_entity.id
_entity.type
_entity.pdbx_description
1 polymer ?
#
loop_
_entity_poly.entity_id
_entity_poly.type
_entity_poly.pdbx_seq_one_letter_code
_entity_poly.pdbx_strand_id
1 'polypeptide(L)'
;MAQSYIKRILNAQVYDVARETPLDPAPLLSARLGNHALLKREDLQPVFSFKCRGAYNKMIHLDEASRAAGVVAASAGNHAQGVALARQSWVSRPRS
;
A
#
# COMPACT_ATOMS: atom_id res chain seq x y z
N MET A 1 11.92 -14.43 -13.91
CA MET A 1 11.91 -13.74 -12.59
C MET A 1 11.28 -12.34 -12.68
N ALA A 2 11.83 -11.39 -13.45
CA ALA A 2 11.26 -10.04 -13.56
C ALA A 2 9.85 -10.02 -14.20
N GLN A 3 9.65 -10.77 -15.28
CA GLN A 3 8.39 -10.77 -16.03
C GLN A 3 7.20 -11.34 -15.23
N SER A 4 7.44 -12.31 -14.35
CA SER A 4 6.40 -12.83 -13.44
C SER A 4 6.04 -11.81 -12.35
N TYR A 5 7.00 -11.00 -11.89
CA TYR A 5 6.74 -9.96 -10.90
C TYR A 5 6.01 -8.76 -11.48
N ILE A 6 6.33 -8.35 -12.72
CA ILE A 6 5.58 -7.31 -13.45
C ILE A 6 4.12 -7.70 -13.57
N LYS A 7 3.82 -8.95 -13.99
CA LYS A 7 2.43 -9.45 -14.05
C LYS A 7 1.73 -9.38 -12.69
N ARG A 8 2.43 -9.70 -11.60
CA ARG A 8 1.87 -9.60 -10.24
C ARG A 8 1.61 -8.16 -9.82
N ILE A 9 2.47 -7.21 -10.19
CA ILE A 9 2.28 -5.79 -9.89
C ILE A 9 1.09 -5.24 -10.65
N LEU A 10 0.97 -5.54 -11.95
CA LEU A 10 -0.12 -5.05 -12.79
C LEU A 10 -1.49 -5.58 -12.33
N ASN A 11 -1.53 -6.79 -11.78
CA ASN A 11 -2.76 -7.38 -11.24
C ASN A 11 -3.00 -7.06 -9.75
N ALA A 12 -2.13 -6.26 -9.11
CA ALA A 12 -2.26 -5.96 -7.70
C ALA A 12 -3.45 -5.03 -7.44
N GLN A 13 -4.36 -5.44 -6.56
CA GLN A 13 -5.55 -4.66 -6.21
C GLN A 13 -5.21 -3.65 -5.11
N VAL A 14 -4.39 -2.65 -5.38
CA VAL A 14 -3.95 -1.70 -4.34
C VAL A 14 -4.86 -0.48 -4.19
N TYR A 15 -5.62 -0.14 -5.22
CA TYR A 15 -6.32 1.14 -5.30
C TYR A 15 -7.67 1.19 -4.55
N ASP A 16 -8.13 0.06 -4.03
CA ASP A 16 -9.30 0.03 -3.14
C ASP A 16 -9.03 0.73 -1.80
N VAL A 17 -7.75 0.83 -1.39
CA VAL A 17 -7.34 1.48 -0.12
C VAL A 17 -6.23 2.51 -0.29
N ALA A 18 -5.60 2.59 -1.45
CA ALA A 18 -4.50 3.51 -1.73
C ALA A 18 -4.85 4.42 -2.92
N ARG A 19 -4.31 5.62 -2.92
CA ARG A 19 -4.39 6.54 -4.07
C ARG A 19 -3.09 6.57 -4.86
N GLU A 20 -3.16 7.04 -6.10
CA GLU A 20 -1.96 7.50 -6.78
C GLU A 20 -1.48 8.80 -6.13
N THR A 21 -0.28 8.78 -5.56
CA THR A 21 0.29 9.92 -4.86
C THR A 21 1.11 10.78 -5.83
N PRO A 22 1.20 12.10 -5.60
CA PRO A 22 1.94 12.97 -6.49
C PRO A 22 3.45 12.68 -6.45
N LEU A 23 4.12 13.09 -7.53
CA LEU A 23 5.57 13.11 -7.65
C LEU A 23 6.00 14.58 -7.72
N ASP A 24 6.29 15.16 -6.56
CA ASP A 24 6.52 16.59 -6.41
C ASP A 24 7.99 16.94 -6.71
N PRO A 25 8.27 18.03 -7.44
CA PRO A 25 9.61 18.59 -7.50
C PRO A 25 10.10 19.04 -6.12
N ALA A 26 11.40 18.88 -5.86
CA ALA A 26 12.05 19.41 -4.66
C ALA A 26 13.08 20.49 -5.03
N PRO A 27 12.68 21.76 -5.23
CA PRO A 27 13.56 22.79 -5.80
C PRO A 27 14.82 23.05 -4.98
N LEU A 28 14.68 23.15 -3.66
CA LEU A 28 15.83 23.41 -2.76
C LEU A 28 16.82 22.24 -2.77
N LEU A 29 16.33 21.00 -2.74
CA LEU A 29 17.17 19.81 -2.82
C LEU A 29 17.82 19.69 -4.19
N SER A 30 17.07 20.01 -5.25
CA SER A 30 17.56 19.98 -6.62
C SER A 30 18.72 20.96 -6.83
N ALA A 31 18.55 22.20 -6.35
CA ALA A 31 19.61 23.21 -6.38
C ALA A 31 20.84 22.78 -5.57
N ARG A 32 20.63 22.21 -4.37
CA ARG A 32 21.71 21.73 -3.51
C ARG A 32 22.50 20.57 -4.12
N LEU A 33 21.83 19.67 -4.84
CA LEU A 33 22.45 18.50 -5.47
C LEU A 33 22.95 18.75 -6.89
N GLY A 34 22.58 19.88 -7.51
CA GLY A 34 22.83 20.12 -8.93
C GLY A 34 22.12 19.12 -9.85
N ASN A 35 20.96 18.58 -9.44
CA ASN A 35 20.22 17.56 -10.19
C ASN A 35 18.71 17.71 -9.98
N HIS A 36 17.89 17.11 -10.85
CA HIS A 36 16.43 17.13 -10.73
C HIS A 36 15.94 16.10 -9.70
N ALA A 37 15.69 16.55 -8.47
CA ALA A 37 15.17 15.72 -7.39
C ALA A 37 13.64 15.78 -7.33
N LEU A 38 13.01 14.60 -7.28
CA LEU A 38 11.56 14.42 -7.17
C LEU A 38 11.20 13.63 -5.91
N LEU A 39 10.06 13.93 -5.30
CA LEU A 39 9.55 13.30 -4.09
C LEU A 39 8.25 12.56 -4.38
N LYS A 40 8.25 11.22 -4.24
CA LYS A 40 7.02 10.44 -4.31
C LYS A 40 6.30 10.48 -2.96
N ARG A 41 5.15 11.16 -2.91
CA ARG A 41 4.45 11.54 -1.67
C ARG A 41 3.58 10.43 -1.07
N GLU A 42 4.17 9.28 -0.78
CA GLU A 42 3.47 8.16 -0.12
C GLU A 42 3.04 8.48 1.33
N ASP A 43 3.53 9.57 1.91
CA ASP A 43 3.03 10.16 3.16
C ASP A 43 1.58 10.65 3.06
N LEU A 44 1.07 10.88 1.84
CA LEU A 44 -0.32 11.31 1.63
C LEU A 44 -1.31 10.14 1.58
N GLN A 45 -0.90 8.90 1.80
CA GLN A 45 -1.83 7.78 1.92
C GLN A 45 -2.69 7.87 3.19
N PRO A 46 -3.85 7.18 3.26
CA PRO A 46 -4.71 7.21 4.46
C PRO A 46 -4.03 6.78 5.77
N VAL A 47 -2.95 5.99 5.68
CA VAL A 47 -2.12 5.54 6.82
C VAL A 47 -0.75 6.22 6.86
N PHE A 48 -0.65 7.40 6.25
CA PHE A 48 0.54 8.25 6.18
C PHE A 48 1.81 7.54 5.66
N SER A 49 1.64 6.45 4.91
CA SER A 49 2.73 5.68 4.33
C SER A 49 2.25 4.68 3.26
N PHE A 50 3.21 4.17 2.49
CA PHE A 50 2.99 3.17 1.45
C PHE A 50 2.51 1.79 1.94
N LYS A 51 2.55 1.52 3.26
CA LYS A 51 2.36 0.17 3.80
C LYS A 51 0.93 -0.37 3.66
N CYS A 52 -0.06 0.49 3.41
CA CYS A 52 -1.42 0.07 3.05
C CYS A 52 -1.46 -0.80 1.78
N ARG A 53 -0.66 -0.47 0.76
CA ARG A 53 -0.67 -1.15 -0.54
C ARG A 53 -0.35 -2.63 -0.40
N GLY A 54 0.79 -2.94 0.22
CA GLY A 54 1.27 -4.31 0.38
C GLY A 54 0.41 -5.13 1.35
N ALA A 55 0.01 -4.52 2.48
CA ALA A 55 -0.85 -5.18 3.46
C ALA A 55 -2.17 -5.60 2.81
N TYR A 56 -2.85 -4.68 2.13
CA TYR A 56 -4.12 -4.96 1.46
C TYR A 56 -3.97 -5.99 0.34
N ASN A 57 -2.98 -5.82 -0.56
CA ASN A 57 -2.78 -6.76 -1.65
C ASN A 57 -2.45 -8.18 -1.14
N LYS A 58 -1.75 -8.34 -0.02
CA LYS A 58 -1.54 -9.68 0.56
C LYS A 58 -2.85 -10.25 1.12
N MET A 59 -3.59 -9.40 1.82
CA MET A 59 -4.79 -9.77 2.57
C MET A 59 -5.97 -10.14 1.67
N ILE A 60 -6.17 -9.44 0.54
CA ILE A 60 -7.27 -9.73 -0.39
C ILE A 60 -7.17 -11.12 -1.04
N HIS A 61 -5.95 -11.67 -1.14
CA HIS A 61 -5.69 -13.00 -1.69
C HIS A 61 -5.75 -14.12 -0.63
N LEU A 62 -6.08 -13.81 0.64
CA LEU A 62 -6.37 -14.84 1.63
C LEU A 62 -7.68 -15.54 1.27
N ASP A 63 -7.66 -16.87 1.34
CA ASP A 63 -8.85 -17.70 1.24
C ASP A 63 -9.82 -17.44 2.40
N GLU A 64 -11.05 -17.95 2.27
CA GLU A 64 -12.10 -17.70 3.25
C GLU A 64 -11.77 -18.28 4.62
N ALA A 65 -11.15 -19.46 4.68
CA ALA A 65 -10.74 -20.10 5.93
C ALA A 65 -9.70 -19.27 6.69
N SER A 66 -8.66 -18.80 6.00
CA SER A 66 -7.63 -17.93 6.59
C SER A 66 -8.20 -16.58 7.00
N ARG A 67 -9.14 -16.04 6.20
CA ARG A 67 -9.83 -14.78 6.53
C ARG A 67 -10.70 -14.92 7.78
N ALA A 68 -11.40 -16.04 7.92
CA ALA A 68 -12.25 -16.36 9.07
C ALA A 68 -11.43 -16.58 10.35
N ALA A 69 -10.26 -17.22 10.25
CA ALA A 69 -9.33 -17.39 11.37
C ALA A 69 -8.75 -16.04 11.85
N GLY A 70 -8.77 -15.00 11.01
CA GLY A 70 -8.24 -13.69 11.32
C GLY A 70 -6.76 -13.53 10.94
N VAL A 71 -6.22 -12.33 11.17
CA VAL A 71 -4.84 -11.98 10.82
C VAL A 71 -4.16 -11.35 12.03
N VAL A 72 -2.91 -11.73 12.27
CA VAL A 72 -2.04 -11.18 13.31
C VAL A 72 -0.80 -10.55 12.66
N ALA A 73 -0.41 -9.38 13.13
CA ALA A 73 0.84 -8.72 12.77
C ALA A 73 1.49 -8.13 14.02
N ALA A 74 2.79 -8.35 14.21
CA ALA A 74 3.55 -7.75 15.30
C ALA A 74 4.14 -6.40 14.84
N SER A 75 3.42 -5.31 15.11
CA SER A 75 3.88 -3.95 14.81
C SER A 75 3.10 -2.92 15.62
N ALA A 76 3.74 -1.79 15.96
CA ALA A 76 3.10 -0.64 16.60
C ALA A 76 3.09 0.63 15.72
N GLY A 77 3.42 0.51 14.42
CA GLY A 77 3.60 1.65 13.52
C GLY A 77 2.85 1.52 12.19
N ASN A 78 3.38 2.15 11.14
CA ASN A 78 2.78 2.22 9.80
C ASN A 78 2.28 0.88 9.24
N HIS A 79 2.93 -0.24 9.57
CA HIS A 79 2.48 -1.56 9.13
C HIS A 79 1.19 -1.98 9.84
N ALA A 80 1.10 -1.77 11.16
CA ALA A 80 -0.11 -2.06 11.93
C ALA A 80 -1.31 -1.28 11.40
N GLN A 81 -1.12 0.01 11.08
CA GLN A 81 -2.16 0.84 10.46
C GLN A 81 -2.58 0.31 9.08
N GLY A 82 -1.62 -0.10 8.24
CA GLY A 82 -1.89 -0.70 6.94
C GLY A 82 -2.68 -2.00 7.02
N VAL A 83 -2.35 -2.89 7.96
CA VAL A 83 -3.09 -4.15 8.21
C VAL A 83 -4.48 -3.88 8.76
N ALA A 84 -4.62 -2.93 9.69
CA ALA A 84 -5.91 -2.55 10.24
C ALA A 84 -6.84 -1.97 9.17
N LEU A 85 -6.35 -1.07 8.32
CA LEU A 85 -7.10 -0.50 7.19
C LEU A 85 -7.56 -1.61 6.23
N ALA A 86 -6.65 -2.53 5.88
CA ALA A 86 -6.96 -3.64 4.99
C ALA A 86 -8.07 -4.53 5.58
N ARG A 87 -8.02 -4.83 6.88
CA ARG A 87 -9.08 -5.61 7.56
C ARG A 87 -10.43 -4.90 7.56
N GLN A 88 -10.47 -3.58 7.71
CA GLN A 88 -11.71 -2.79 7.72
C GLN A 88 -12.42 -2.82 6.37
N SER A 89 -11.66 -2.68 5.28
CA SER A 89 -12.21 -2.68 3.91
C SER A 89 -12.86 -4.01 3.47
N TRP A 90 -12.61 -5.13 4.16
CA TRP A 90 -13.30 -6.40 3.93
C TRP A 90 -14.77 -6.38 4.36
N VAL A 91 -15.13 -5.56 5.34
CA VAL A 91 -16.51 -5.48 5.86
C VAL A 91 -17.41 -4.76 4.86
N SER A 92 -16.84 -3.89 4.04
CA SER A 92 -17.54 -3.06 3.05
C SER A 92 -17.76 -3.75 1.70
N ARG A 93 -17.17 -4.94 1.46
CA ARG A 93 -17.40 -5.71 0.23
C ARG A 93 -18.56 -6.70 0.44
N PRO A 94 -19.54 -6.77 -0.48
CA PRO A 94 -20.55 -7.82 -0.42
C PRO A 94 -19.85 -9.18 -0.46
N ARG A 95 -20.23 -10.06 0.47
CA ARG A 95 -19.84 -11.47 0.41
C ARG A 95 -20.61 -12.08 -0.77
N SER A 96 -19.93 -12.25 -1.89
CA SER A 96 -20.44 -13.00 -3.04
C SER A 96 -20.58 -14.47 -2.70
#